data_AF-A0A0R3UPN9-F1
#
_entry.id   AF-A0A0R3UPN9-F1
#
_cell.length_a   1.000
_cell.length_b   1.000
_cell.length_c   1.000
_cell.angle_alpha   90.00
_cell.angle_beta   90.00
_cell.angle_gamma   90.00
#
_symmetry.space_group_name_H-M   'P 1'
#
loop_
_entity.id
_entity.type
_entity.pdbx_description
1 polymer ?
#
loop_
_entity_poly.entity_id
_entity_poly.type
_entity_poly.pdbx_seq_one_letter_code
_entity_poly.pdbx_strand_id
1 'polypeptide(L)'
;METLKWAWGYVTWPVARAAEKAPEIPIRTPGGIYVKIAGLLGASAVAALAYAGHGKSNSKDLEKRRQTFKTGAQIHIIHSVAFLCVRNSRYPALTASLFLTGTCLFSVTCYYTAITNNRSIVMAAPVGGITLMLAWLSFVL
;
A
#
# COMPACT_ATOMS: atom_id res chain seq x y z
N MET A 1 24.26 -29.19 -47.25
CA MET A 1 23.33 -28.57 -46.28
C MET A 1 23.45 -29.20 -44.88
N GLU A 2 23.70 -30.51 -44.76
CA GLU A 2 23.84 -31.20 -43.46
C GLU A 2 25.02 -30.73 -42.59
N THR A 3 26.16 -30.41 -43.21
CA THR A 3 27.36 -29.91 -42.51
C THR A 3 27.14 -28.57 -41.81
N LEU A 4 26.28 -27.73 -42.38
CA LEU A 4 25.94 -26.41 -41.83
C LEU A 4 25.05 -26.54 -40.60
N LYS A 5 24.09 -27.47 -40.61
CA LYS A 5 23.21 -27.77 -39.47
C LYS A 5 24.00 -28.36 -38.30
N TRP A 6 24.97 -29.23 -38.58
CA TRP A 6 25.84 -29.81 -37.57
C TRP A 6 26.72 -28.75 -36.90
N ALA A 7 27.34 -27.86 -37.69
CA ALA A 7 28.14 -26.75 -37.15
C ALA A 7 27.28 -25.79 -36.33
N TRP A 8 26.07 -25.45 -36.81
CA TRP A 8 25.12 -24.62 -36.08
C TRP A 8 24.70 -25.22 -34.74
N GLY A 9 24.41 -26.54 -34.73
CA GLY A 9 24.11 -27.29 -33.51
C GLY A 9 25.28 -27.26 -32.52
N TYR A 10 26.51 -27.46 -32.98
CA TYR A 10 27.70 -27.44 -32.12
C TYR A 10 27.98 -26.07 -31.49
N VAL A 11 27.82 -24.99 -32.26
CA VAL A 11 28.02 -23.61 -31.79
C VAL A 11 26.97 -23.20 -30.78
N THR A 12 25.72 -23.66 -30.95
CA THR A 12 24.60 -23.31 -30.06
C THR A 12 24.44 -24.27 -28.88
N TRP A 13 25.05 -25.47 -28.94
CA TRP A 13 24.95 -26.50 -27.91
C TRP A 13 25.29 -26.02 -26.49
N PRO A 14 26.36 -25.22 -26.24
CA PRO A 14 26.67 -24.75 -24.89
C PRO A 14 25.58 -23.80 -24.36
N VAL A 15 25.02 -22.96 -25.23
CA VAL A 15 23.99 -21.97 -24.90
C VAL A 15 22.65 -22.64 -24.63
N ALA A 16 22.26 -23.60 -25.48
CA ALA A 16 21.04 -24.39 -25.28
C ALA A 16 21.10 -25.16 -23.96
N ARG A 17 22.24 -25.77 -23.63
CA ARG A 17 22.44 -26.52 -22.39
C ARG A 17 22.50 -25.62 -21.15
N ALA A 18 22.98 -24.39 -21.29
CA ALA A 18 22.93 -23.38 -20.22
C ALA A 18 21.49 -22.87 -20.00
N ALA A 19 20.71 -22.71 -21.06
CA ALA A 19 19.30 -22.32 -20.98
C ALA A 19 18.43 -23.42 -20.34
N GLU A 20 18.66 -24.70 -20.65
CA GLU A 20 17.98 -25.83 -20.02
C GLU A 20 18.30 -25.98 -18.52
N LYS A 21 19.51 -25.57 -18.10
CA LYS A 21 19.96 -25.66 -16.70
C LYS A 21 19.72 -24.37 -15.90
N ALA A 22 19.21 -23.32 -16.54
CA ALA A 22 18.84 -22.13 -15.80
C ALA A 22 17.72 -22.52 -14.83
N PRO A 23 17.85 -22.28 -13.52
CA PRO A 23 16.72 -22.42 -12.62
C PRO A 23 15.61 -21.54 -13.18
N GLU A 24 14.37 -22.04 -13.22
CA GLU A 24 13.23 -21.20 -13.54
C GLU A 24 13.22 -20.06 -12.51
N ILE A 25 13.75 -18.90 -12.89
CA ILE A 25 13.63 -17.70 -12.08
C ILE A 25 12.17 -17.34 -12.23
N PRO A 26 11.33 -17.50 -11.19
CA PRO A 26 9.93 -17.16 -11.32
C PRO A 26 9.90 -15.67 -11.65
N ILE A 27 9.53 -15.34 -12.89
CA ILE A 27 9.29 -13.97 -13.30
C ILE A 27 8.20 -13.49 -12.35
N ARG A 28 8.59 -12.65 -11.39
CA ARG A 28 7.73 -12.19 -10.31
C ARG A 28 6.50 -11.59 -10.98
N THR A 29 5.36 -12.26 -10.83
CA THR A 29 4.11 -11.84 -11.45
C THR A 29 3.83 -10.39 -11.06
N PRO A 30 3.32 -9.55 -11.98
CA PRO A 30 3.02 -8.15 -11.70
C PRO A 30 2.25 -8.07 -10.38
N GLY A 31 2.68 -7.18 -9.48
CA GLY A 31 2.20 -7.12 -8.09
C GLY A 31 0.70 -7.36 -8.01
N GLY A 32 0.29 -8.36 -7.23
CA GLY A 32 -1.12 -8.74 -7.13
C GLY A 32 -2.00 -7.57 -6.70
N ILE A 33 -3.32 -7.70 -6.87
CA ILE A 33 -4.29 -6.62 -6.62
C ILE A 33 -4.04 -5.87 -5.30
N TYR A 34 -3.66 -6.59 -4.22
CA TYR A 34 -3.35 -5.98 -2.94
C TYR A 34 -2.14 -5.05 -2.96
N VAL A 35 -1.09 -5.38 -3.71
CA VAL A 35 0.10 -4.53 -3.87
C VAL A 35 -0.25 -3.27 -4.65
N LYS A 36 -1.11 -3.37 -5.67
CA LYS A 36 -1.60 -2.20 -6.42
C LYS A 36 -2.40 -1.26 -5.52
N ILE A 37 -3.30 -1.81 -4.71
CA ILE A 37 -4.09 -1.03 -3.73
C ILE A 37 -3.17 -0.39 -2.68
N ALA A 38 -2.23 -1.14 -2.12
CA ALA A 38 -1.24 -0.60 -1.17
C ALA A 38 -0.42 0.54 -1.79
N GLY A 39 -0.02 0.41 -3.07
CA GLY A 39 0.68 1.46 -3.80
C GLY A 39 -0.14 2.74 -3.92
N LEU A 40 -1.45 2.63 -4.22
CA LEU A 40 -2.36 3.78 -4.29
C LEU A 40 -2.59 4.43 -2.92
N LEU A 41 -2.78 3.63 -1.87
CA LEU A 41 -2.88 4.11 -0.49
C LEU A 41 -1.59 4.82 -0.05
N GLY A 42 -0.44 4.23 -0.34
CA GLY A 42 0.87 4.81 -0.01
C GLY A 42 1.12 6.12 -0.74
N ALA A 43 0.88 6.17 -2.05
CA ALA A 43 1.06 7.38 -2.85
C ALA A 43 0.14 8.52 -2.37
N SER A 44 -1.13 8.23 -2.09
CA SER A 44 -2.07 9.22 -1.56
C SER A 44 -1.72 9.67 -0.14
N ALA A 45 -1.22 8.78 0.72
CA ALA A 45 -0.70 9.13 2.03
C ALA A 45 0.54 10.04 1.96
N VAL A 46 1.47 9.78 1.04
CA VAL A 46 2.64 10.64 0.82
C VAL A 46 2.22 12.03 0.33
N ALA A 47 1.28 12.11 -0.61
CA ALA A 47 0.73 13.39 -1.08
C ALA A 47 0.09 14.18 0.08
N ALA A 48 -0.68 13.50 0.94
CA ALA A 48 -1.26 14.09 2.13
C ALA A 48 -0.18 14.56 3.13
N LEU A 49 0.85 13.76 3.39
CA LEU A 49 1.97 14.16 4.26
C LEU A 49 2.71 15.39 3.71
N ALA A 50 2.93 15.45 2.39
CA ALA A 50 3.57 16.59 1.74
C ALA A 50 2.72 17.87 1.91
N TYR A 51 1.41 17.78 1.71
CA TYR A 51 0.47 18.87 1.95
C TYR A 51 0.51 19.35 3.40
N ALA A 52 0.44 18.43 4.36
CA ALA A 52 0.53 18.74 5.78
C ALA A 52 1.91 19.26 6.20
N GLY A 53 2.97 19.04 5.41
CA GLY A 53 4.33 19.49 5.71
C GLY A 53 4.61 20.92 5.25
N HIS A 54 4.09 21.33 4.08
CA HIS A 54 4.48 22.59 3.42
C HIS A 54 3.59 23.79 3.73
N GLY A 55 2.42 23.60 4.36
CA GLY A 55 1.55 24.73 4.73
C GLY A 55 2.13 25.59 5.85
N LYS A 56 2.40 26.88 5.60
CA LYS A 56 2.69 27.86 6.67
C LYS A 56 1.40 28.15 7.45
N SER A 57 1.50 28.12 8.78
CA SER A 57 0.38 28.43 9.67
C SER A 57 0.55 29.83 10.27
N ASN A 58 -0.44 30.69 10.05
CA ASN A 58 -0.47 32.05 10.60
C ASN A 58 -1.42 32.15 11.82
N SER A 59 -2.05 31.04 12.25
CA SER A 59 -2.94 31.02 13.41
C SER A 59 -2.87 29.70 14.18
N LYS A 60 -3.15 29.75 15.50
CA LYS A 60 -3.19 28.54 16.34
C LYS A 60 -4.25 27.53 15.89
N ASP A 61 -5.34 28.00 15.29
CA ASP A 61 -6.41 27.13 14.81
C ASP A 61 -6.02 26.39 13.53
N LEU A 62 -5.37 27.09 12.59
CA LEU A 62 -4.77 26.48 11.40
C LEU A 62 -3.73 25.42 11.78
N GLU A 63 -2.92 25.68 12.80
CA GLU A 63 -1.93 24.69 13.27
C GLU A 63 -2.59 23.43 13.82
N LYS A 64 -3.66 23.56 14.62
CA LYS A 64 -4.43 22.40 15.11
C LYS A 64 -5.03 21.58 13.97
N ARG A 65 -5.62 22.24 12.97
CA ARG A 65 -6.18 21.56 11.79
C ARG A 65 -5.09 20.84 10.99
N ARG A 66 -3.94 21.49 10.81
CA ARG A 66 -2.78 20.91 10.13
C ARG A 66 -2.25 19.69 10.88
N GLN A 67 -2.20 19.75 12.21
CA GLN A 67 -1.82 18.61 13.03
C GLN A 67 -2.82 17.46 12.89
N THR A 68 -4.14 17.71 12.88
CA THR A 68 -5.15 16.67 12.61
C THR A 68 -4.96 16.05 11.22
N PHE A 69 -4.72 16.87 10.20
CA PHE A 69 -4.43 16.40 8.83
C PHE A 69 -3.19 15.51 8.81
N LYS A 70 -2.11 15.95 9.48
CA LYS A 70 -0.85 15.21 9.58
C LYS A 70 -1.04 13.87 10.29
N THR A 71 -1.79 13.84 11.40
CA THR A 71 -2.13 12.59 12.10
C THR A 71 -2.87 11.62 11.18
N GLY A 72 -3.88 12.10 10.45
CA GLY A 72 -4.59 11.29 9.45
C GLY A 72 -3.65 10.71 8.40
N ALA A 73 -2.73 11.51 7.88
CA ALA A 73 -1.75 11.09 6.87
C ALA A 73 -0.71 10.10 7.40
N GLN A 74 -0.28 10.25 8.66
CA GLN A 74 0.61 9.29 9.31
C GLN A 74 -0.05 7.93 9.52
N ILE A 75 -1.32 7.92 9.96
CA ILE A 75 -2.08 6.68 10.08
C ILE A 75 -2.30 6.06 8.70
N HIS A 76 -2.62 6.87 7.67
CA HIS A 76 -2.77 6.42 6.30
C HIS A 76 -1.53 5.68 5.77
N ILE A 77 -0.33 6.27 5.92
CA ILE A 77 0.90 5.67 5.40
C ILE A 77 1.25 4.37 6.14
N ILE A 78 1.13 4.34 7.48
CA ILE A 78 1.45 3.14 8.27
C ILE A 78 0.58 1.96 7.82
N HIS A 79 -0.72 2.21 7.64
CA HIS A 79 -1.66 1.15 7.26
C HIS A 79 -1.54 0.77 5.79
N SER A 80 -1.08 1.68 4.91
CA SER A 80 -0.75 1.32 3.52
C SER A 80 0.44 0.36 3.44
N VAL A 81 1.46 0.54 4.30
CA VAL A 81 2.62 -0.36 4.38
C VAL A 81 2.20 -1.70 4.98
N ALA A 82 1.41 -1.69 6.05
CA ALA A 82 0.85 -2.91 6.63
C ALA A 82 -0.01 -3.69 5.62
N PHE A 83 -0.73 -2.99 4.73
CA PHE A 83 -1.53 -3.60 3.67
C PHE A 83 -0.71 -4.48 2.71
N LEU A 84 0.57 -4.19 2.51
CA LEU A 84 1.45 -5.04 1.69
C LEU A 84 1.56 -6.47 2.23
N CYS A 85 1.38 -6.65 3.54
CA CYS A 85 1.44 -7.94 4.22
C CYS A 85 0.11 -8.72 4.19
N VAL A 86 -0.97 -8.15 3.65
CA VAL A 86 -2.31 -8.78 3.63
C VAL A 86 -2.30 -10.18 3.04
N ARG A 87 -1.49 -10.45 2.02
CA ARG A 87 -1.38 -11.78 1.40
C ARG A 87 -0.87 -12.86 2.36
N ASN A 88 -0.18 -12.47 3.42
CA ASN A 88 0.37 -13.38 4.41
C ASN A 88 -0.63 -13.72 5.53
N SER A 89 -1.82 -13.10 5.57
CA SER A 89 -2.85 -13.48 6.53
C SER A 89 -3.60 -14.73 6.08
N ARG A 90 -4.18 -15.48 7.03
CA ARG A 90 -5.02 -16.64 6.74
C ARG A 90 -6.28 -16.27 5.96
N TYR A 91 -6.82 -15.08 6.20
CA TYR A 91 -8.04 -14.56 5.56
C TYR A 91 -7.76 -13.22 4.85
N PRO A 92 -7.06 -13.24 3.69
CA PRO A 92 -6.56 -12.02 3.04
C PRO A 92 -7.68 -11.06 2.62
N ALA A 93 -8.84 -11.57 2.20
CA ALA A 93 -9.98 -10.74 1.83
C ALA A 93 -10.57 -9.97 3.03
N LEU A 94 -10.65 -10.61 4.20
CA LEU A 94 -11.13 -9.99 5.44
C LEU A 94 -10.12 -8.96 5.95
N THR A 95 -8.84 -9.33 6.00
CA THR A 95 -7.78 -8.41 6.42
C THR A 95 -7.73 -7.19 5.49
N ALA A 96 -7.82 -7.39 4.17
CA ALA A 96 -7.87 -6.30 3.19
C ALA A 96 -9.05 -5.35 3.42
N SER A 97 -10.26 -5.89 3.61
CA SER A 97 -11.47 -5.07 3.77
C SER A 97 -11.42 -4.25 5.07
N LEU A 98 -10.91 -4.83 6.16
CA LEU A 98 -10.73 -4.13 7.43
C LEU A 98 -9.69 -3.02 7.33
N PHE A 99 -8.51 -3.29 6.75
CA PHE A 99 -7.50 -2.24 6.57
C PHE A 99 -7.99 -1.12 5.67
N LEU A 100 -8.63 -1.44 4.53
CA LEU A 100 -9.10 -0.44 3.58
C LEU A 100 -10.20 0.43 4.21
N THR A 101 -11.19 -0.20 4.83
CA THR A 101 -12.33 0.50 5.45
C THR A 101 -11.87 1.35 6.62
N GLY A 102 -11.06 0.79 7.53
CA GLY A 102 -10.55 1.52 8.69
C GLY A 102 -9.63 2.68 8.30
N THR A 103 -8.75 2.48 7.32
CA THR A 103 -7.85 3.54 6.81
C THR A 103 -8.65 4.68 6.18
N CYS A 104 -9.64 4.36 5.34
CA CYS A 104 -10.51 5.35 4.73
C CYS A 104 -11.31 6.12 5.79
N LEU A 105 -12.01 5.42 6.69
CA LEU A 105 -12.82 6.05 7.74
C LEU A 105 -11.98 6.97 8.62
N PHE A 106 -10.82 6.53 9.08
CA PHE A 106 -9.96 7.34 9.94
C PHE A 106 -9.37 8.53 9.17
N SER A 107 -8.67 8.26 8.06
CA SER A 107 -7.87 9.27 7.37
C SER A 107 -8.74 10.31 6.65
N VAL A 108 -9.81 9.88 5.97
CA VAL A 108 -10.73 10.79 5.28
C VAL A 108 -11.45 11.69 6.27
N THR A 109 -11.84 11.16 7.44
CA THR A 109 -12.43 11.99 8.51
C THR A 109 -11.46 13.06 8.98
N CYS A 110 -10.20 12.70 9.24
CA CYS A 110 -9.17 13.67 9.63
C CYS A 110 -8.93 14.72 8.54
N TYR A 111 -8.85 14.33 7.27
CA TYR A 111 -8.67 15.27 6.16
C TYR A 111 -9.86 16.21 6.00
N TYR A 112 -11.07 15.66 6.03
CA TYR A 112 -12.30 16.42 5.88
C TYR A 112 -12.44 17.45 7.00
N THR A 113 -12.29 17.04 8.26
CA THR A 113 -12.42 17.96 9.41
C THR A 113 -11.30 19.01 9.41
N ALA A 114 -10.09 18.67 8.95
CA ALA A 114 -9.00 19.62 8.84
C ALA A 114 -9.22 20.68 7.74
N ILE A 115 -9.76 20.29 6.58
CA ILE A 115 -10.02 21.21 5.46
C ILE A 115 -11.27 22.06 5.72
N THR A 116 -12.38 21.42 6.08
CA THR A 116 -13.70 22.09 6.18
C THR A 116 -13.95 22.76 7.53
N ASN A 117 -13.12 22.46 8.54
CA ASN A 117 -13.40 22.77 9.95
C ASN A 117 -14.70 22.14 10.50
N ASN A 118 -15.36 21.28 9.72
CA ASN A 118 -16.62 20.69 10.13
C ASN A 118 -16.35 19.42 10.95
N ARG A 119 -16.88 19.41 12.18
CA ARG A 119 -16.77 18.30 13.13
C ARG A 119 -17.93 17.32 13.08
N SER A 120 -18.90 17.49 12.18
CA SER A 120 -20.08 16.61 12.07
C SER A 120 -19.73 15.12 11.93
N ILE A 121 -18.63 14.79 11.24
CA ILE A 121 -18.22 13.40 11.00
C ILE A 121 -17.10 12.92 11.92
N VAL A 122 -16.74 13.67 12.97
CA VAL A 122 -15.58 13.33 13.83
C VAL A 122 -15.68 11.95 14.48
N MET A 123 -16.91 11.45 14.69
CA MET A 123 -17.16 10.11 15.23
C MET A 123 -16.82 8.96 14.27
N ALA A 124 -16.62 9.23 12.98
CA ALA A 124 -16.15 8.21 12.04
C ALA A 124 -14.66 7.84 12.27
N ALA A 125 -13.86 8.75 12.85
CA ALA A 125 -12.46 8.47 13.18
C ALA A 125 -12.29 7.36 14.25
N PRO A 126 -12.95 7.39 15.42
CA PRO A 126 -12.82 6.31 16.39
C PRO A 126 -13.36 4.97 15.87
N VAL A 127 -14.44 4.98 15.06
CA VAL A 127 -14.92 3.76 14.39
C VAL A 127 -13.84 3.21 13.46
N GLY A 128 -13.23 4.05 12.64
CA GLY A 128 -12.11 3.66 11.78
C GLY A 128 -10.92 3.11 12.58
N GLY A 129 -10.59 3.72 13.73
CA GLY A 129 -9.55 3.25 14.63
C GLY A 129 -9.82 1.84 15.17
N ILE A 130 -11.05 1.55 15.61
CA ILE A 130 -11.46 0.21 16.05
C ILE A 130 -11.38 -0.77 14.88
N THR A 131 -11.85 -0.40 13.69
CA THR A 131 -11.73 -1.24 12.49
C THR A 131 -10.27 -1.58 12.17
N LEU A 132 -9.35 -0.62 12.32
CA LEU A 132 -7.92 -0.86 12.13
C LEU A 132 -7.34 -1.80 13.19
N MET A 133 -7.77 -1.71 14.47
CA MET A 133 -7.39 -2.68 15.50
C MET A 133 -7.82 -4.10 15.11
N LEU A 134 -9.06 -4.26 14.63
CA LEU A 134 -9.55 -5.55 14.13
C LEU A 134 -8.76 -6.02 12.90
N ALA A 135 -8.34 -5.11 12.02
CA ALA A 135 -7.51 -5.43 10.87
C ALA A 135 -6.18 -6.05 11.30
N TRP A 136 -5.51 -5.47 12.29
CA TRP A 136 -4.28 -6.03 12.87
C TRP A 136 -4.52 -7.36 13.57
N LEU A 137 -5.59 -7.50 14.36
CA LEU A 137 -5.93 -8.76 15.01
C LEU A 137 -6.23 -9.87 14.01
N SER A 138 -6.75 -9.54 12.81
CA SER A 138 -7.01 -10.54 11.78
C SER A 138 -5.74 -11.23 11.25
N PHE A 139 -4.55 -10.66 11.46
CA PHE A 139 -3.28 -11.35 11.14
C PHE A 139 -2.96 -12.51 12.09
N VAL A 140 -3.61 -12.58 13.25
CA VAL A 140 -3.38 -13.64 14.26
C VAL A 140 -4.13 -14.94 13.92
N LEU A 141 -5.17 -14.85 13.09
CA LEU A 141 -6.02 -15.99 12.70
C LEU A 141 -5.30 -16.99 11.81
#